data_AF-A0A5J4LL25-F1
#
_entry.id   AF-A0A5J4LL25-F1
#
_cell.length_a   1.000
_cell.length_b   1.000
_cell.length_c   1.000
_cell.angle_alpha   90.00
_cell.angle_beta   90.00
_cell.angle_gamma   90.00
#
_symmetry.space_group_name_H-M   'P 1'
#
loop_
_entity.id
_entity.type
_entity.pdbx_description
1 polymer ?
#
loop_
_entity_poly.entity_id
_entity_poly.type
_entity_poly.pdbx_seq_one_letter_code
_entity_poly.pdbx_strand_id
1 'polypeptide(L)'
;MVYVTLAAAILSEILATTAMKYSDGFSRLWPSLATGAGYLVAFVLLAQTLKSMSVGTAYAIWSGAGTAVIAAIGMVFLGESASALKILGVLLVIAGVVVLNLDGAH
;
A
#
# COMPACT_ATOMS: atom_id res chain seq x y z
N MET A 1 -10.34 10.44 13.06
CA MET A 1 -9.55 11.14 12.02
C MET A 1 -8.33 10.35 11.57
N VAL A 2 -7.54 9.78 12.49
CA VAL A 2 -6.28 9.04 12.19
C VAL A 2 -6.45 7.93 11.13
N TYR A 3 -7.49 7.10 11.23
CA TYR A 3 -7.78 6.06 10.23
C TYR A 3 -8.16 6.61 8.84
N VAL A 4 -8.74 7.82 8.77
CA VAL A 4 -9.09 8.46 7.49
C VAL A 4 -7.83 8.98 6.81
N THR A 5 -6.91 9.60 7.56
CA THR A 5 -5.58 9.98 7.05
C THR A 5 -4.77 8.77 6.61
N LEU A 6 -4.86 7.66 7.34
CA LEU A 6 -4.19 6.41 6.96
C LEU A 6 -4.79 5.81 5.68
N ALA A 7 -6.12 5.78 5.56
CA ALA A 7 -6.79 5.34 4.35
C ALA A 7 -6.43 6.23 3.14
N ALA A 8 -6.36 7.55 3.33
CA ALA A 8 -5.91 8.47 2.30
C ALA A 8 -4.43 8.25 1.92
N ALA A 9 -3.56 7.94 2.88
CA ALA A 9 -2.17 7.60 2.63
C ALA A 9 -2.06 6.34 1.76
N ILE A 10 -2.80 5.29 2.11
CA ILE A 10 -2.86 4.02 1.36
C ILE A 10 -3.37 4.26 -0.07
N LEU A 11 -4.45 5.03 -0.24
CA LEU A 11 -4.98 5.36 -1.56
C LEU A 11 -3.96 6.12 -2.42
N SER A 12 -3.27 7.10 -1.83
CA SER A 12 -2.24 7.87 -2.53
C SER A 12 -1.05 6.99 -2.93
N GLU A 13 -0.66 6.06 -2.06
CA GLU A 13 0.37 5.06 -2.39
C GLU A 13 -0.06 4.16 -3.54
N ILE A 14 -1.27 3.60 -3.49
CA ILE A 14 -1.78 2.70 -4.53
C ILE A 14 -1.81 3.40 -5.90
N LEU A 15 -2.25 4.67 -5.94
CA LEU A 15 -2.22 5.49 -7.15
C LEU A 15 -0.79 5.72 -7.63
N ALA A 16 0.15 5.99 -6.71
CA ALA A 16 1.57 6.19 -7.03
C ALA A 16 2.22 4.93 -7.59
N THR A 17 1.96 3.76 -6.99
CA THR A 17 2.46 2.45 -7.44
C THR A 17 1.88 2.09 -8.80
N THR A 18 0.58 2.35 -9.01
CA THR A 18 -0.07 2.10 -10.29
C THR A 18 0.54 3.00 -11.37
N ALA A 19 0.70 4.30 -11.12
CA ALA A 19 1.38 5.24 -12.01
C ALA A 19 2.83 4.83 -12.28
N MET A 20 3.53 4.23 -11.30
CA MET A 20 4.90 3.76 -11.46
C MET A 20 4.97 2.66 -12.52
N LYS A 21 4.01 1.73 -12.52
CA LYS A 21 3.94 0.69 -13.55
C LYS A 21 3.71 1.26 -14.94
N TYR A 22 2.95 2.35 -15.05
CA TYR A 22 2.75 3.09 -16.31
C TYR A 22 3.95 3.98 -16.72
N SER A 23 4.94 4.16 -15.85
CA SER A 23 6.10 5.00 -16.15
C SER A 23 7.14 4.35 -17.07
N ASP A 24 6.96 3.08 -17.45
CA ASP A 24 7.94 2.28 -18.22
C ASP A 24 9.35 2.40 -17.61
N GLY A 25 9.47 2.15 -16.30
CA GLY A 25 10.75 2.25 -15.58
C GLY A 25 11.27 3.69 -15.47
N PHE A 26 10.37 4.66 -15.26
CA PHE A 26 10.65 6.10 -15.22
C PHE A 26 11.06 6.74 -16.55
N SER A 27 10.83 6.07 -17.68
CA SER A 27 11.07 6.63 -19.02
C SER A 27 10.04 7.72 -19.39
N ARG A 28 8.83 7.67 -18.80
CA ARG A 28 7.77 8.66 -19.05
C ARG A 28 7.67 9.68 -17.92
N LEU A 29 8.01 10.94 -18.23
CA LEU A 29 8.05 12.06 -17.29
C LEU A 29 6.76 12.27 -16.48
N TRP A 30 5.59 12.24 -17.13
CA TRP A 30 4.30 12.52 -16.47
C TRP A 30 3.91 11.45 -15.43
N PRO A 31 3.90 10.15 -15.76
CA PRO A 31 3.71 9.09 -14.75
C PRO A 31 4.77 9.11 -13.65
N SER A 32 6.04 9.38 -13.97
CA SER A 32 7.11 9.47 -12.97
C SER A 32 6.90 10.58 -11.95
N LEU A 33 6.49 11.77 -12.42
CA LEU A 33 6.12 12.89 -11.54
C LEU A 33 4.91 12.55 -10.67
N ALA A 34 3.89 11.91 -11.26
CA ALA A 34 2.71 11.47 -10.51
C ALA A 34 3.08 10.44 -9.43
N THR A 35 3.95 9.49 -9.73
CA THR A 35 4.49 8.54 -8.75
C THR A 35 5.23 9.26 -7.63
N GLY A 36 6.16 10.16 -7.95
CA GLY A 36 6.92 10.90 -6.95
C GLY A 36 6.03 11.73 -6.03
N ALA A 37 5.09 12.50 -6.62
CA ALA A 37 4.14 13.30 -5.87
C ALA A 37 3.19 12.44 -5.01
N GLY A 38 2.69 11.33 -5.56
CA GLY A 38 1.79 10.43 -4.85
C GLY A 38 2.44 9.75 -3.65
N TYR A 39 3.70 9.32 -3.77
CA TYR A 39 4.48 8.79 -2.64
C TYR A 39 4.78 9.87 -1.60
N LEU A 40 5.14 11.09 -2.01
CA LEU A 40 5.34 12.21 -1.09
C LEU A 40 4.09 12.47 -0.25
N VAL A 41 2.92 12.54 -0.89
CA VAL A 41 1.64 12.73 -0.19
C VAL A 41 1.35 11.55 0.75
N ALA A 42 1.56 10.30 0.29
CA ALA A 42 1.36 9.12 1.11
C ALA A 42 2.24 9.15 2.38
N PHE A 43 3.53 9.47 2.25
CA PHE A 43 4.45 9.57 3.38
C PHE A 43 4.11 10.70 4.33
N VAL A 44 3.67 11.86 3.84
CA VAL A 44 3.26 12.98 4.69
C VAL A 44 2.02 12.61 5.51
N LEU A 45 1.03 11.95 4.89
CA LEU A 45 -0.17 11.48 5.58
C LEU A 45 0.12 10.36 6.57
N LEU A 46 1.03 9.45 6.23
CA LEU A 46 1.52 8.43 7.15
C LEU A 46 2.24 9.06 8.34
N ALA A 47 3.14 10.01 8.11
CA ALA A 47 3.85 10.72 9.17
C ALA A 47 2.89 11.44 10.14
N GLN A 48 1.79 12.00 9.64
CA GLN A 48 0.73 12.55 10.49
C GLN A 48 0.01 11.46 11.29
N THR A 49 -0.28 10.31 10.67
CA THR A 49 -0.90 9.16 11.33
C THR A 49 -0.04 8.64 12.49
N LEU A 50 1.28 8.59 12.30
CA LEU A 50 2.25 8.14 13.30
C LEU A 50 2.34 9.06 14.53
N LYS A 51 1.86 10.31 14.45
CA LYS A 51 1.78 11.19 15.63
C LYS A 51 0.69 10.78 16.62
N SER A 52 -0.27 9.96 16.19
CA SER A 52 -1.46 9.61 16.97
C SER A 52 -1.68 8.09 17.10
N MET A 53 -0.90 7.28 16.39
CA MET A 53 -0.95 5.81 16.44
C MET A 53 0.46 5.26 16.63
N SER A 54 0.57 4.12 17.33
CA SER A 54 1.83 3.40 17.43
C SER A 54 2.35 3.04 16.04
N VAL A 55 3.68 3.10 15.88
CA VAL A 55 4.34 2.80 14.60
C VAL A 55 4.02 1.39 14.14
N GLY A 56 3.99 0.41 15.07
CA GLY A 56 3.66 -0.98 14.76
C GLY A 56 2.28 -1.15 14.15
N THR A 57 1.24 -0.58 14.77
CA THR A 57 -0.14 -0.70 14.28
C THR A 57 -0.34 0.04 12.97
N ALA A 58 0.24 1.24 12.83
CA ALA A 58 0.15 2.02 11.59
C ALA A 58 0.84 1.31 10.42
N TYR A 59 2.07 0.78 10.63
CA TYR A 59 2.79 0.04 9.60
C TYR A 59 2.11 -1.30 9.26
N ALA A 60 1.54 -2.00 10.24
CA ALA A 60 0.80 -3.22 9.99
C ALA A 60 -0.38 -2.96 9.03
N ILE A 61 -1.23 -1.98 9.35
CA ILE A 61 -2.38 -1.61 8.51
C ILE A 61 -1.92 -1.09 7.15
N TRP A 62 -0.93 -0.20 7.12
CA TRP A 62 -0.41 0.39 5.89
C TRP A 62 0.13 -0.69 4.93
N SER A 63 1.04 -1.54 5.43
CA SER A 63 1.66 -2.61 4.65
C SER A 63 0.66 -3.65 4.18
N GLY A 64 -0.27 -4.10 5.03
CA GLY A 64 -1.23 -5.13 4.64
C GLY A 64 -2.30 -4.63 3.71
N ALA A 65 -2.89 -3.46 3.97
CA ALA A 65 -3.89 -2.89 3.08
C ALA A 65 -3.27 -2.53 1.72
N GLY A 66 -2.10 -1.90 1.72
CA GLY A 66 -1.36 -1.58 0.51
C GLY A 66 -1.05 -2.83 -0.31
N THR A 67 -0.48 -3.87 0.32
CA THR A 67 -0.14 -5.13 -0.37
C THR A 67 -1.38 -5.83 -0.92
N ALA A 68 -2.46 -5.95 -0.15
CA ALA A 68 -3.68 -6.60 -0.59
C ALA A 68 -4.29 -5.90 -1.82
N VAL A 69 -4.36 -4.57 -1.79
CA VAL A 69 -4.95 -3.81 -2.91
C VAL A 69 -4.03 -3.80 -4.13
N ILE A 70 -2.72 -3.64 -3.97
CA ILE A 70 -1.76 -3.71 -5.08
C ILE A 70 -1.79 -5.10 -5.71
N ALA A 71 -1.87 -6.17 -4.92
CA ALA A 71 -2.00 -7.53 -5.43
C ALA A 71 -3.32 -7.73 -6.21
N ALA A 72 -4.42 -7.21 -5.70
CA ALA A 72 -5.71 -7.24 -6.40
C ALA A 72 -5.66 -6.47 -7.73
N ILE A 73 -5.04 -5.29 -7.74
CA ILE A 73 -4.82 -4.50 -8.96
C ILE A 73 -3.91 -5.26 -9.94
N GLY A 74 -2.86 -5.93 -9.44
CA GLY A 74 -1.98 -6.82 -10.19
C GLY A 74 -2.75 -7.91 -10.94
N MET A 75 -3.65 -8.59 -10.24
CA MET A 75 -4.43 -9.69 -10.80
C MET A 75 -5.55 -9.22 -11.74
N VAL A 76 -6.25 -8.14 -11.41
CA VAL A 76 -7.45 -7.69 -12.15
C VAL A 76 -7.11 -6.75 -13.32
N PHE A 77 -6.25 -5.77 -13.09
CA PHE A 77 -5.98 -4.70 -14.07
C PHE A 77 -4.70 -4.91 -14.86
N LEU A 78 -3.68 -5.54 -14.25
CA LEU A 78 -2.37 -5.73 -14.89
C LEU A 78 -2.23 -7.11 -15.56
N GLY A 79 -3.26 -7.95 -15.48
CA GLY A 79 -3.29 -9.27 -16.11
C GLY A 79 -2.22 -10.23 -15.57
N GLU A 80 -1.70 -9.97 -14.37
CA GLU A 80 -0.71 -10.87 -13.78
C GLU A 80 -1.34 -12.24 -13.51
N SER A 81 -0.61 -13.32 -13.83
CA SER A 81 -1.13 -14.66 -13.61
C SER A 81 -1.46 -14.89 -12.12
N ALA A 82 -2.74 -15.12 -11.85
CA ALA A 82 -3.23 -15.51 -10.54
C ALA A 82 -2.93 -17.00 -10.31
N SER A 83 -1.63 -17.32 -10.19
CA SER A 83 -1.21 -18.66 -9.80
C SER A 83 -1.65 -18.94 -8.36
N ALA A 84 -2.04 -20.19 -8.08
CA ALA A 84 -2.43 -20.62 -6.73
C ALA A 84 -1.36 -20.27 -5.67
N LEU A 85 -0.07 -20.34 -6.04
CA LEU A 85 1.06 -19.93 -5.20
C LEU A 85 1.05 -18.43 -4.87
N LYS A 86 0.65 -17.59 -5.83
CA LYS A 86 0.60 -16.13 -5.68
C LYS A 86 -0.55 -15.74 -4.75
N ILE A 87 -1.69 -16.39 -4.91
CA ILE A 87 -2.85 -16.23 -4.02
C ILE A 87 -2.48 -16.67 -2.60
N LEU A 88 -1.83 -17.83 -2.44
CA LEU A 88 -1.35 -18.31 -1.15
C LEU A 88 -0.38 -17.32 -0.49
N GLY A 89 0.56 -16.76 -1.26
CA GLY A 89 1.49 -15.75 -0.78
C GLY A 89 0.79 -14.48 -0.28
N VAL A 90 -0.19 -13.98 -1.04
CA VAL A 90 -1.01 -12.82 -0.61
C VAL A 90 -1.78 -13.13 0.67
N LEU A 91 -2.38 -14.32 0.78
CA LEU A 91 -3.08 -14.76 2.00
C LEU A 91 -2.14 -14.83 3.21
N LEU A 92 -0.91 -15.30 3.02
CA LEU A 92 0.12 -15.34 4.07
C LEU A 92 0.54 -13.93 4.53
N VAL A 93 0.71 -12.99 3.59
CA VAL A 93 1.01 -11.59 3.94
C VAL A 93 -0.15 -10.97 4.72
N ILE A 94 -1.39 -11.17 4.27
CA ILE A 94 -2.59 -10.68 4.96
C ILE A 94 -2.67 -11.30 6.37
N ALA A 95 -2.46 -12.61 6.50
CA ALA A 95 -2.48 -13.29 7.79
C ALA A 95 -1.38 -12.76 8.74
N GLY A 96 -0.17 -12.56 8.23
CA GLY A 96 0.93 -11.97 9.01
C GLY A 96 0.60 -10.56 9.50
N VAL A 97 -0.02 -9.74 8.65
CA VAL A 97 -0.47 -8.39 9.04
C VAL A 97 -1.56 -8.46 10.11
N VAL A 98 -2.54 -9.35 9.97
CA VAL A 98 -3.61 -9.51 10.96
C VAL A 98 -3.02 -9.91 12.32
N VAL A 99 -2.08 -10.86 12.36
CA VAL A 99 -1.41 -11.27 13.59
C VAL A 99 -0.65 -10.11 14.23
N LEU A 100 0.12 -9.34 13.45
CA LEU A 100 0.82 -8.15 13.95
C LEU A 100 -0.14 -7.07 14.46
N ASN A 101 -1.30 -6.91 13.82
CA ASN A 101 -2.32 -5.96 14.24
C ASN A 101 -2.98 -6.36 15.57
N LEU A 102 -3.16 -7.67 15.80
CA LEU A 102 -3.71 -8.20 17.05
C LEU A 102 -2.75 -8.05 18.23
N ASP A 103 -1.44 -8.19 18.01
CA ASP A 103 -0.43 -7.98 19.05
C ASP A 103 -0.24 -6.49 19.40
N GLY A 104 -0.17 -5.62 18.39
CA GLY A 104 -0.04 -4.16 18.57
C GLY A 104 -1.28 -3.43 19.10
N ALA A 105 -2.37 -4.16 19.42
CA ALA A 105 -3.61 -3.62 19.98
C ALA A 105 -3.63 -3.57 21.52
N HIS A 106 -2.50 -3.84 22.19
CA HIS A 106 -2.33 -3.72 23.65
C HIS A 106 -1.48 -2.52 24.04
#